data_AF-A0A3N5VEF6-F1
#
_entry.id   AF-A0A3N5VEF6-F1
#
_cell.length_a   1.000
_cell.length_b   1.000
_cell.length_c   1.000
_cell.angle_alpha   90.00
_cell.angle_beta   90.00
_cell.angle_gamma   90.00
#
_symmetry.space_group_name_H-M   'P 1'
#
loop_
_entity.id
_entity.type
_entity.pdbx_description
1 polymer ?
#
loop_
_entity_poly.entity_id
_entity_poly.type
_entity_poly.pdbx_seq_one_letter_code
_entity_poly.pdbx_strand_id
1 'polypeptide(L)'
;ADGAYLLVRMQNENHPNLAEARRLLSWNGGGANSSGRGIANIDTQGNVHPDQFWQDITLGNVKRMPFSEIWEGNNPDSAGILKSIRSIGLLSQEERQSRMTGPCADCKWFSICGGGFRTRAAFCNDGHLWGSDPGCYLKDEERLEACAVA
;
A
#
# COMPACT_ATOMS: atom_id res chain seq x y z
N ALA A 1 -5.72 2.58 8.57
CA ALA A 1 -6.28 1.47 9.37
C ALA A 1 -7.82 1.55 9.48
N ASP A 2 -8.44 2.63 9.04
CA ASP A 2 -9.85 2.96 9.31
C ASP A 2 -10.85 1.88 8.91
N GLY A 3 -10.73 1.30 7.72
CA GLY A 3 -11.59 0.19 7.31
C GLY A 3 -11.48 -1.03 8.23
N ALA A 4 -10.26 -1.39 8.65
CA ALA A 4 -10.04 -2.50 9.55
C ALA A 4 -10.54 -2.18 10.98
N TYR A 5 -10.30 -0.97 11.47
CA TYR A 5 -10.79 -0.56 12.79
C TYR A 5 -12.31 -0.46 12.85
N LEU A 6 -12.96 -0.03 11.77
CA LEU A 6 -14.42 -0.09 11.66
C LEU A 6 -14.92 -1.52 11.87
N LEU A 7 -14.28 -2.51 11.24
CA LEU A 7 -14.66 -3.92 11.41
C LEU A 7 -14.41 -4.42 12.84
N VAL A 8 -13.33 -4.01 13.50
CA VAL A 8 -13.08 -4.30 14.92
C VAL A 8 -14.19 -3.73 15.81
N ARG A 9 -14.57 -2.47 15.61
CA ARG A 9 -15.67 -1.84 16.35
C ARG A 9 -17.00 -2.56 16.12
N MET A 10 -17.32 -2.88 14.87
CA MET A 10 -18.53 -3.62 14.51
C MET A 10 -18.56 -5.03 15.12
N GLN A 11 -17.41 -5.71 15.22
CA GLN A 11 -17.29 -6.99 15.92
C GLN A 11 -17.60 -6.84 17.41
N ASN A 12 -16.98 -5.87 18.08
CA ASN A 12 -17.17 -5.63 19.52
C ASN A 12 -18.61 -5.25 19.87
N GLU A 13 -19.31 -4.60 18.94
CA GLU A 13 -20.69 -4.12 19.12
C GLU A 13 -21.74 -5.12 18.60
N ASN A 14 -21.34 -6.31 18.12
CA ASN A 14 -22.23 -7.28 17.47
C ASN A 14 -23.11 -6.65 16.38
N HIS A 15 -22.52 -5.78 15.56
CA HIS A 15 -23.27 -5.00 14.58
C HIS A 15 -23.83 -5.91 13.46
N PRO A 16 -25.14 -5.85 13.14
CA PRO A 16 -25.79 -6.78 12.22
C PRO A 16 -25.22 -6.75 10.79
N ASN A 17 -24.68 -5.59 10.36
CA ASN A 17 -24.11 -5.42 9.03
C ASN A 17 -22.61 -5.74 8.92
N LEU A 18 -21.98 -6.35 9.94
CA LEU A 18 -20.53 -6.65 9.94
C LEU A 18 -20.10 -7.41 8.67
N ALA A 19 -20.83 -8.44 8.29
CA ALA A 19 -20.52 -9.26 7.12
C ALA A 19 -20.55 -8.44 5.83
N GLU A 20 -21.55 -7.57 5.68
CA GLU A 20 -21.70 -6.73 4.50
C GLU A 20 -20.62 -5.64 4.44
N ALA A 21 -20.32 -4.98 5.57
CA ALA A 21 -19.22 -4.03 5.64
C ALA A 21 -17.88 -4.69 5.29
N ARG A 22 -17.62 -5.91 5.80
CA ARG A 22 -16.42 -6.68 5.45
C ARG A 22 -16.36 -6.97 3.96
N ARG A 23 -17.49 -7.37 3.34
CA ARG A 23 -17.57 -7.63 1.90
C ARG A 23 -17.26 -6.38 1.08
N LEU A 24 -17.88 -5.26 1.41
CA LEU A 24 -17.68 -3.98 0.73
C LEU A 24 -16.25 -3.44 0.88
N LEU A 25 -15.66 -3.55 2.07
CA LEU A 25 -14.28 -3.11 2.29
C LEU A 25 -13.25 -4.03 1.63
N SER A 26 -13.55 -5.32 1.50
CA SER A 26 -12.68 -6.28 0.82
C SER A 26 -12.62 -6.10 -0.70
N TRP A 27 -13.61 -5.41 -1.31
CA TRP A 27 -13.77 -5.30 -2.76
C TRP A 27 -12.49 -4.84 -3.49
N ASN A 28 -11.74 -3.88 -2.92
CA ASN A 28 -10.53 -3.34 -3.55
C ASN A 28 -9.23 -3.94 -3.00
N GLY A 29 -9.31 -4.94 -2.11
CA GLY A 29 -8.16 -5.62 -1.51
C GLY A 29 -7.23 -4.72 -0.71
N GLY A 30 -7.75 -3.67 -0.06
CA GLY A 30 -6.94 -2.72 0.69
C GLY A 30 -6.16 -1.73 -0.18
N GLY A 31 -6.69 -1.43 -1.37
CA GLY A 31 -6.08 -0.54 -2.34
C GLY A 31 -4.93 -1.24 -3.08
N ALA A 32 -5.10 -1.47 -4.38
CA ALA A 32 -4.17 -2.20 -5.24
C ALA A 32 -2.85 -1.46 -5.54
N ASN A 33 -2.39 -0.55 -4.67
CA ASN A 33 -1.25 0.36 -4.85
C ASN A 33 -1.06 0.83 -6.31
N SER A 34 -1.73 1.91 -6.70
CA SER A 34 -1.73 2.38 -8.09
C SER A 34 -0.49 3.21 -8.47
N SER A 35 0.41 3.48 -7.52
CA SER A 35 1.64 4.24 -7.73
C SER A 35 2.51 3.63 -8.82
N GLY A 36 2.94 4.44 -9.78
CA GLY A 36 3.73 3.97 -10.90
C GLY A 36 2.93 3.15 -11.92
N ARG A 37 1.65 2.84 -11.69
CA ARG A 37 0.83 1.98 -12.57
C ARG A 37 -0.35 2.72 -13.20
N GLY A 38 -1.33 3.08 -12.38
CA GLY A 38 -2.54 3.77 -12.82
C GLY A 38 -2.55 5.24 -12.43
N ILE A 39 -1.61 5.67 -11.58
CA ILE A 39 -1.43 7.06 -11.17
C ILE A 39 0.03 7.43 -11.41
N ALA A 40 0.24 8.65 -11.92
CA ALA A 40 1.52 9.34 -11.97
C ALA A 40 1.30 10.79 -11.50
N ASN A 41 2.37 11.48 -11.12
CA ASN A 41 2.35 12.93 -10.88
C ASN A 41 3.46 13.60 -11.69
N ILE A 42 3.17 14.74 -12.31
CA ILE A 42 4.18 15.61 -12.92
C ILE A 42 4.17 16.91 -12.11
N ASP A 43 5.27 17.19 -11.40
CA ASP A 43 5.37 18.38 -10.55
C ASP A 43 5.51 19.67 -11.38
N THR A 44 5.53 20.82 -10.69
CA THR A 44 5.67 22.14 -11.34
C THR A 44 7.01 22.33 -12.06
N GLN A 45 8.03 21.54 -11.73
CA GLN A 45 9.34 21.55 -12.38
C GLN A 45 9.40 20.59 -13.58
N GLY A 46 8.37 19.77 -13.79
CA GLY A 46 8.28 18.76 -14.83
C GLY A 46 8.81 17.39 -14.41
N ASN A 47 9.16 17.19 -13.13
CA ASN A 47 9.62 15.90 -12.63
C ASN A 47 8.43 14.94 -12.55
N VAL A 48 8.65 13.70 -12.98
CA VAL A 48 7.66 12.63 -12.94
C VAL A 48 7.85 11.83 -11.65
N HIS A 49 6.77 11.64 -10.89
CA HIS A 49 6.75 10.86 -9.65
C HIS A 49 5.76 9.68 -9.76
N PRO A 50 5.96 8.62 -8.97
CA PRO A 50 5.07 7.45 -8.97
C PRO A 50 3.62 7.78 -8.61
N ASP A 51 3.39 8.77 -7.76
CA ASP A 51 2.06 9.28 -7.42
C ASP A 51 2.16 10.70 -6.84
N GLN A 52 1.03 11.29 -6.46
CA GLN A 52 0.97 12.67 -5.97
C GLN A 52 1.71 12.91 -4.63
N PHE A 53 1.97 11.85 -3.88
CA PHE A 53 2.55 11.90 -2.54
C PHE A 53 3.99 11.41 -2.48
N TRP A 54 4.41 10.50 -3.36
CA TRP A 54 5.76 9.90 -3.36
C TRP A 54 6.80 10.75 -4.09
N GLN A 55 6.92 12.01 -3.67
CA GLN A 55 7.74 13.02 -4.37
C GLN A 55 9.24 12.85 -4.16
N ASP A 56 9.68 12.08 -3.16
CA ASP A 56 11.08 11.73 -2.95
C ASP A 56 11.66 10.87 -4.10
N ILE A 57 10.80 10.25 -4.91
CA ILE A 57 11.20 9.43 -6.05
C ILE A 57 10.95 10.21 -7.34
N THR A 58 12.03 10.59 -8.01
CA THR A 58 11.98 11.19 -9.35
C THR A 58 12.25 10.12 -10.40
N LEU A 59 11.27 9.87 -11.27
CA LEU A 59 11.35 8.92 -12.37
C LEU A 59 12.00 9.51 -13.63
N GLY A 60 11.96 10.83 -13.78
CA GLY A 60 12.50 11.56 -14.93
C GLY A 60 11.93 12.96 -14.97
N ASN A 61 12.21 13.71 -16.04
CA ASN A 61 11.63 15.04 -16.23
C ASN A 61 11.13 15.21 -17.67
N VAL A 62 9.87 15.62 -17.83
CA VAL A 62 9.20 15.72 -19.14
C VAL A 62 9.79 16.80 -20.06
N LYS A 63 10.57 17.73 -19.50
CA LYS A 63 11.32 18.74 -20.27
C LYS A 63 12.59 18.15 -20.92
N ARG A 64 13.00 16.94 -20.54
CA ARG A 64 14.22 16.27 -21.01
C ARG A 64 13.94 14.96 -21.75
N MET A 65 12.91 14.23 -21.35
CA MET A 65 12.54 12.93 -21.92
C MET A 65 11.01 12.84 -22.03
N PRO A 66 10.44 12.29 -23.13
CA PRO A 66 9.00 12.11 -23.24
C PRO A 66 8.43 11.32 -22.06
N PHE A 67 7.23 11.70 -21.59
CA PHE A 67 6.58 11.00 -20.49
C PHE A 67 6.43 9.49 -20.78
N SER A 68 6.11 9.11 -22.02
CA SER A 68 5.99 7.71 -22.43
C SER A 68 7.25 6.91 -22.15
N GLU A 69 8.44 7.44 -22.50
CA GLU A 69 9.73 6.79 -22.26
C GLU A 69 10.02 6.65 -20.76
N ILE A 70 9.78 7.70 -19.97
CA ILE A 70 9.92 7.66 -18.51
C ILE A 70 8.98 6.59 -17.93
N TRP A 71 7.73 6.59 -18.39
CA TRP A 71 6.67 5.73 -17.89
C TRP A 71 6.83 4.28 -18.33
N GLU A 72 7.38 4.01 -19.50
CA GLU A 72 7.73 2.65 -19.94
C GLU A 72 8.94 2.10 -19.17
N GLY A 73 9.66 2.95 -18.45
CA GLY A 73 10.86 2.57 -17.69
C GLY A 73 12.12 2.58 -18.54
N ASN A 74 12.16 3.40 -19.59
CA ASN A 74 13.31 3.56 -20.47
C ASN A 74 14.35 4.56 -19.93
N ASN A 75 14.09 5.20 -18.78
CA ASN A 75 15.10 5.96 -18.05
C ASN A 75 15.94 5.02 -17.17
N PRO A 76 17.24 4.77 -17.47
CA PRO A 76 18.06 3.80 -16.74
C PRO A 76 18.19 4.11 -15.24
N ASP A 77 18.21 5.39 -14.88
CA ASP A 77 18.41 5.84 -13.49
C ASP A 77 17.22 5.48 -12.57
N SER A 78 16.02 5.33 -13.15
CA SER A 78 14.78 5.13 -12.39
C SER A 78 14.00 3.86 -12.75
N ALA A 79 14.36 3.17 -13.84
CA ALA A 79 13.69 1.96 -14.30
C ALA A 79 13.57 0.89 -13.19
N GLY A 80 14.65 0.69 -12.41
CA GLY A 80 14.69 -0.27 -11.32
C GLY A 80 13.68 0.05 -10.22
N ILE A 81 13.66 1.30 -9.74
CA ILE A 81 12.73 1.71 -8.68
C ILE A 81 11.28 1.74 -9.17
N LEU A 82 11.03 2.17 -10.41
CA LEU A 82 9.70 2.12 -11.04
C LEU A 82 9.17 0.68 -11.08
N LYS A 83 9.99 -0.28 -11.52
CA LYS A 83 9.64 -1.70 -11.54
C LYS A 83 9.33 -2.22 -10.13
N SER A 84 10.14 -1.87 -9.14
CA SER A 84 9.93 -2.27 -7.74
C SER A 84 8.62 -1.72 -7.18
N ILE A 85 8.29 -0.45 -7.40
CA ILE A 85 7.03 0.16 -6.94
C ILE A 85 5.83 -0.51 -7.63
N ARG A 86 5.90 -0.69 -8.96
CA ARG A 86 4.85 -1.35 -9.75
C ARG A 86 4.56 -2.76 -9.25
N SER A 87 5.59 -3.48 -8.81
CA SER A 87 5.44 -4.85 -8.31
C SER A 87 4.44 -4.95 -7.15
N ILE A 88 4.39 -3.95 -6.26
CA ILE A 88 3.49 -3.93 -5.09
C ILE A 88 2.03 -4.10 -5.52
N GLY A 89 1.60 -3.42 -6.59
CA GLY A 89 0.22 -3.52 -7.08
C GLY A 89 -0.05 -4.77 -7.92
N LEU A 90 0.99 -5.43 -8.44
CA LEU A 90 0.88 -6.60 -9.33
C LEU A 90 0.78 -7.92 -8.57
N LEU A 91 1.23 -7.95 -7.32
CA LEU A 91 1.16 -9.12 -6.46
C LEU A 91 -0.28 -9.36 -5.96
N SER A 92 -0.62 -10.63 -5.78
CA SER A 92 -1.79 -11.01 -4.99
C SER A 92 -1.64 -10.52 -3.54
N GLN A 93 -2.74 -10.50 -2.78
CA GLN A 93 -2.70 -10.06 -1.39
C GLN A 93 -1.79 -10.96 -0.53
N GLU A 94 -1.79 -12.27 -0.78
CA GLU A 94 -0.95 -13.23 -0.07
C GLU A 94 0.54 -13.02 -0.36
N GLU A 95 0.91 -12.89 -1.64
CA GLU A 95 2.30 -12.60 -2.04
C GLU A 95 2.78 -11.25 -1.54
N ARG A 96 1.88 -10.27 -1.44
CA ARG A 96 2.18 -8.95 -0.90
C ARG A 96 2.39 -9.04 0.61
N GLN A 97 1.53 -9.75 1.32
CA GLN A 97 1.62 -9.94 2.77
C GLN A 97 2.88 -10.70 3.17
N SER A 98 3.25 -11.76 2.45
CA SER A 98 4.43 -12.57 2.75
C SER A 98 5.75 -11.81 2.62
N ARG A 99 5.76 -10.68 1.90
CA ARG A 99 6.91 -9.79 1.80
C ARG A 99 6.95 -8.74 2.91
N MET A 100 5.83 -8.50 3.59
CA MET A 100 5.74 -7.46 4.60
C MET A 100 6.61 -7.78 5.81
N THR A 101 7.16 -6.75 6.44
CA THR A 101 7.85 -6.84 7.72
C THR A 101 7.09 -6.09 8.81
N GLY A 102 7.30 -6.47 10.07
CA GLY A 102 6.61 -5.88 11.22
C GLY A 102 5.12 -6.28 11.31
N PRO A 103 4.27 -5.45 11.94
CA PRO A 103 2.87 -5.78 12.24
C PRO A 103 1.98 -6.10 11.04
N CYS A 104 2.36 -5.82 9.80
CA CYS A 104 1.55 -6.19 8.63
C CYS A 104 1.77 -7.65 8.20
N ALA A 105 2.87 -8.29 8.60
CA ALA A 105 3.24 -9.63 8.15
C ALA A 105 2.22 -10.71 8.57
N ASP A 106 1.66 -10.58 9.77
CA ASP A 106 0.75 -11.54 10.41
C ASP A 106 -0.66 -10.97 10.67
N CYS A 107 -0.99 -9.81 10.10
CA CYS A 107 -2.25 -9.14 10.35
C CYS A 107 -3.42 -9.82 9.62
N LYS A 108 -4.47 -10.23 10.35
CA LYS A 108 -5.69 -10.81 9.77
C LYS A 108 -6.48 -9.81 8.90
N TRP A 109 -6.22 -8.52 9.06
CA TRP A 109 -6.86 -7.43 8.32
C TRP A 109 -6.07 -6.96 7.10
N PHE A 110 -4.98 -7.64 6.73
CA PHE A 110 -4.16 -7.22 5.60
C PHE A 110 -4.98 -7.12 4.30
N SER A 111 -5.93 -8.03 4.10
CA SER A 111 -6.85 -7.99 2.95
C SER A 111 -7.77 -6.77 2.88
N ILE A 112 -7.96 -6.06 4.00
CA ILE A 112 -8.83 -4.90 4.12
C ILE A 112 -8.07 -3.58 3.87
N CYS A 113 -6.80 -3.49 4.27
CA CYS A 113 -6.03 -2.24 4.20
C CYS A 113 -4.75 -2.32 3.37
N GLY A 114 -4.33 -3.53 2.98
CA GLY A 114 -3.12 -3.78 2.21
C GLY A 114 -1.82 -3.37 2.92
N GLY A 115 -1.86 -3.21 4.24
CA GLY A 115 -0.76 -2.68 5.03
C GLY A 115 -0.72 -1.15 5.12
N GLY A 116 -1.68 -0.42 4.52
CA GLY A 116 -1.80 1.04 4.63
C GLY A 116 -1.12 1.83 3.50
N PHE A 117 -0.69 3.05 3.79
CA PHE A 117 -0.16 3.99 2.80
C PHE A 117 1.32 3.73 2.47
N ARG A 118 1.62 3.35 1.23
CA ARG A 118 2.95 2.84 0.83
C ARG A 118 4.05 3.90 0.90
N THR A 119 3.77 5.15 0.53
CA THR A 119 4.75 6.24 0.63
C THR A 119 5.19 6.47 2.07
N ARG A 120 4.23 6.59 3.01
CA ARG A 120 4.55 6.76 4.44
C ARG A 120 5.27 5.54 5.01
N ALA A 121 4.84 4.33 4.63
CA ALA A 121 5.52 3.11 5.03
C ALA A 121 6.99 3.11 4.57
N ALA A 122 7.25 3.38 3.29
CA ALA A 122 8.62 3.42 2.78
C ALA A 122 9.46 4.52 3.45
N PHE A 123 8.91 5.73 3.61
CA PHE A 123 9.62 6.84 4.26
C PHE A 123 10.04 6.49 5.70
N CYS A 124 9.17 5.87 6.49
CA CYS A 124 9.46 5.51 7.87
C CYS A 124 10.28 4.22 8.03
N ASN A 125 10.57 3.50 6.95
CA ASN A 125 11.34 2.26 6.97
C ASN A 125 12.60 2.39 6.07
N ASP A 126 13.26 3.54 6.06
CA ASP A 126 14.51 3.78 5.32
C ASP A 126 14.43 3.44 3.81
N GLY A 127 13.29 3.74 3.20
CA GLY A 127 13.00 3.44 1.80
C GLY A 127 12.58 1.99 1.52
N HIS A 128 12.45 1.16 2.56
CA HIS A 128 12.03 -0.23 2.40
C HIS A 128 10.54 -0.34 2.06
N LEU A 129 10.25 -0.81 0.83
CA LEU A 129 8.89 -0.88 0.27
C LEU A 129 7.92 -1.80 1.02
N TRP A 130 8.45 -2.76 1.79
CA TRP A 130 7.66 -3.79 2.46
C TRP A 130 7.54 -3.57 3.97
N GLY A 131 8.02 -2.42 4.47
CA GLY A 131 7.80 -2.02 5.84
C GLY A 131 6.32 -1.83 6.17
N SER A 132 5.95 -2.10 7.42
CA SER A 132 4.63 -1.77 7.95
C SER A 132 4.41 -0.25 7.98
N ASP A 133 3.18 0.18 7.70
CA ASP A 133 2.81 1.58 7.82
C ASP A 133 2.64 1.97 9.30
N PRO A 134 3.43 2.94 9.82
CA PRO A 134 3.31 3.38 11.22
C PRO A 134 2.02 4.15 11.51
N GLY A 135 1.23 4.51 10.49
CA GLY A 135 -0.11 5.07 10.66
C GLY A 135 -1.16 4.05 11.11
N CYS A 136 -0.78 2.79 11.35
CA CYS A 136 -1.67 1.79 11.93
C CYS A 136 -1.80 2.00 13.44
N TYR A 137 -3.03 2.11 13.91
CA TYR A 137 -3.37 2.27 15.34
C TYR A 137 -4.10 1.05 15.92
N LEU A 138 -4.17 -0.05 15.16
CA LEU A 138 -4.67 -1.32 15.68
C LEU A 138 -3.66 -1.91 16.66
N LYS A 139 -4.15 -2.40 17.79
CA LYS A 139 -3.36 -3.14 18.78
C LYS A 139 -3.14 -4.58 18.32
N ASP A 140 -2.16 -5.25 18.92
CA ASP A 140 -1.84 -6.64 18.57
C ASP A 140 -3.02 -7.57 18.76
N GLU A 141 -3.82 -7.38 19.82
CA GLU A 141 -5.02 -8.20 20.08
C GLU A 141 -6.09 -8.00 19.00
N GLU A 142 -6.13 -6.82 18.37
CA GLU A 142 -7.08 -6.51 17.31
C GLU A 142 -6.61 -7.06 15.95
N ARG A 143 -5.30 -7.12 15.71
CA ARG A 143 -4.71 -7.61 14.43
C ARG A 143 -4.57 -9.12 14.36
N LEU A 144 -4.20 -9.76 15.47
CA LEU A 144 -3.94 -11.19 15.51
C LEU A 144 -5.27 -11.93 15.60
N GLU A 145 -5.31 -13.16 15.07
CA GLU A 145 -6.42 -14.06 15.39
C GLU A 145 -6.36 -14.39 16.89
N ALA A 146 -7.52 -14.40 17.55
CA ALA A 146 -7.56 -14.89 18.91
C ALA A 146 -7.14 -16.37 18.87
N CYS A 147 -6.11 -16.74 19.63
CA CYS A 147 -5.78 -18.15 19.81
C CYS A 147 -7.06 -18.87 20.26
N ALA A 148 -7.53 -19.83 19.47
CA ALA A 148 -8.55 -20.75 19.92
C ALA A 148 -7.97 -21.44 21.17
N VAL A 149 -8.51 -21.10 22.33
CA VAL A 149 -8.22 -21.84 23.55
C VAL A 149 -8.83 -23.23 23.32
N ALA A 150 -7.96 -24.21 23.09
CA ALA A 150 -8.31 -25.62 22.89
C ALA A 150 -8.96 -26.21 24.15
#